data_AF-X0XBC7-F1
#
_entry.id   AF-X0XBC7-F1
#
_cell.length_a   1.000
_cell.length_b   1.000
_cell.length_c   1.000
_cell.angle_alpha   90.00
_cell.angle_beta   90.00
_cell.angle_gamma   90.00
#
_symmetry.space_group_name_H-M   'P 1'
#
loop_
_entity.id
_entity.type
_entity.pdbx_description
1 polymer ?
#
loop_
_entity_poly.entity_id
_entity_poly.type
_entity_poly.pdbx_seq_one_letter_code
_entity_poly.pdbx_strand_id
1 'polypeptide(L)'
;MKIIEGFQSAKSVLSRQAPTELYPVSSALRQRLRELFAVDDPEPAVRQIIDEVRSRGDSALLDYTLKIDGIELTSLEITKKQISSAYRQVDT
;
A
#
# COMPACT_ATOMS: atom_id res chain seq x y z
N MET A 1 -8.11 25.71 14.97
CA MET A 1 -7.44 24.50 15.49
C MET A 1 -8.17 24.08 16.76
N LYS A 2 -8.56 22.81 16.92
CA LYS A 2 -9.28 22.33 18.11
C LYS A 2 -8.30 21.60 19.03
N ILE A 3 -8.09 22.09 20.24
CA ILE A 3 -7.25 21.46 21.26
C ILE A 3 -8.17 20.61 22.15
N ILE A 4 -7.80 19.35 22.38
CA ILE A 4 -8.54 18.41 23.24
C ILE A 4 -7.60 17.93 24.33
N GLU A 5 -8.02 18.09 25.58
CA GLU A 5 -7.23 17.74 26.75
C GLU A 5 -7.78 16.48 27.44
N GLY A 6 -6.86 15.64 27.94
CA GLY A 6 -7.18 14.43 28.68
C GLY A 6 -7.31 13.16 27.81
N PHE A 7 -6.80 12.04 28.34
CA PHE A 7 -6.70 10.77 27.62
C PHE A 7 -8.06 10.22 27.15
N GLN A 8 -9.11 10.26 27.98
CA GLN A 8 -10.43 9.74 27.60
C GLN A 8 -11.07 10.55 26.46
N SER A 9 -10.99 11.88 26.55
CA SER A 9 -11.49 12.81 25.54
C SER A 9 -10.72 12.68 24.22
N ALA A 10 -9.39 12.59 24.30
CA ALA A 10 -8.54 12.36 23.14
C ALA A 10 -8.82 10.99 22.52
N LYS A 11 -8.95 9.93 23.33
CA LYS A 11 -9.26 8.57 22.87
C LYS A 11 -10.56 8.55 22.09
N SER A 12 -11.65 9.16 22.54
CA SER A 12 -12.93 9.17 21.78
C SER A 12 -12.78 9.77 20.37
N VAL A 13 -12.00 10.86 20.24
CA VAL A 13 -11.82 11.55 18.95
C VAL A 13 -10.79 10.86 18.06
N LEU A 14 -9.74 10.28 18.65
CA LEU A 14 -8.65 9.59 17.95
C LEU A 14 -8.94 8.11 17.68
N SER A 15 -9.88 7.49 18.40
CA SER A 15 -10.36 6.12 18.17
C SER A 15 -11.33 6.04 17.00
N ARG A 16 -11.37 7.09 16.16
CA ARG A 16 -12.03 7.02 14.88
C ARG A 16 -11.33 5.92 14.09
N GLN A 17 -11.89 4.72 14.11
CA GLN A 17 -11.70 3.78 13.02
C GLN A 17 -12.04 4.61 11.79
N ALA A 18 -11.02 4.95 10.99
CA ALA A 18 -11.29 5.50 9.66
C ALA A 18 -12.33 4.54 9.08
N PRO A 19 -13.56 4.99 8.80
CA PRO A 19 -14.56 4.08 8.33
C PRO A 19 -14.02 3.59 7.00
N THR A 20 -13.58 2.34 6.96
CA THR A 20 -13.38 1.63 5.71
C THR A 20 -14.67 1.73 4.88
N GLU A 21 -15.81 1.93 5.55
CA GLU A 21 -17.13 2.25 4.98
C GLU A 21 -17.28 3.63 4.31
N LEU A 22 -16.44 4.64 4.57
CA LEU A 22 -16.64 6.00 4.02
C LEU A 22 -16.17 6.16 2.57
N TYR A 23 -15.42 5.19 2.04
CA TYR A 23 -14.97 5.20 0.65
C TYR A 23 -15.41 3.90 -0.01
N PRO A 24 -16.55 3.89 -0.74
CA PRO A 24 -16.92 2.70 -1.49
C PRO A 24 -15.80 2.37 -2.47
N VAL A 25 -15.24 1.16 -2.34
CA VAL A 25 -14.25 0.61 -3.27
C VAL A 25 -14.80 0.76 -4.68
N SER A 26 -14.06 1.44 -5.57
CA SER A 26 -14.49 1.62 -6.95
C SER A 26 -14.71 0.27 -7.63
N SER A 27 -15.61 0.20 -8.62
CA SER A 27 -15.85 -1.03 -9.37
C SER A 27 -14.56 -1.59 -10.00
N ALA A 28 -13.70 -0.71 -10.49
CA ALA A 28 -12.39 -1.05 -11.04
C ALA A 28 -11.48 -1.69 -9.97
N LEU A 29 -11.42 -1.13 -8.76
CA LEU A 29 -10.62 -1.69 -7.68
C LEU A 29 -11.16 -3.05 -7.21
N ARG A 30 -12.49 -3.22 -7.07
CA ARG A 30 -13.08 -4.54 -6.77
C ARG A 30 -12.73 -5.58 -7.82
N GLN A 31 -12.79 -5.21 -9.10
CA GLN A 31 -12.43 -6.12 -10.18
C GLN A 31 -10.96 -6.55 -10.09
N ARG A 32 -10.04 -5.60 -9.87
CA ARG A 32 -8.62 -5.89 -9.65
C ARG A 32 -8.38 -6.77 -8.42
N LEU A 33 -9.09 -6.53 -7.32
CA LEU A 33 -8.99 -7.35 -6.10
C LEU A 33 -9.45 -8.79 -6.35
N ARG A 34 -10.53 -9.00 -7.10
CA ARG A 34 -10.97 -10.35 -7.49
C ARG A 34 -9.95 -11.04 -8.39
N GLU A 35 -9.41 -10.33 -9.38
CA GLU A 35 -8.43 -10.89 -10.32
C GLU A 35 -7.12 -11.28 -9.62
N LEU A 36 -6.62 -10.45 -8.72
CA LEU A 36 -5.31 -10.63 -8.10
C LEU A 36 -5.37 -11.42 -6.79
N PHE A 37 -6.42 -11.24 -5.99
CA PHE A 37 -6.48 -11.73 -4.61
C PHE A 37 -7.74 -12.56 -4.33
N ALA A 38 -8.64 -12.74 -5.31
CA ALA A 38 -9.90 -13.46 -5.14
C ALA A 38 -10.78 -12.94 -3.98
N VAL A 39 -10.71 -11.63 -3.70
CA VAL A 39 -11.50 -10.96 -2.66
C VAL A 39 -12.15 -9.69 -3.20
N ASP A 40 -13.27 -9.29 -2.60
CA ASP A 40 -13.99 -8.06 -2.97
C ASP A 40 -13.60 -6.84 -2.12
N ASP A 41 -13.06 -7.09 -0.94
CA ASP A 41 -12.63 -6.07 0.02
C ASP A 41 -11.09 -5.99 0.08
N PRO A 42 -10.50 -4.78 0.22
CA PRO A 42 -9.06 -4.64 0.34
C PRO A 42 -8.47 -5.24 1.63
N GLU A 43 -9.22 -5.29 2.74
CA GLU A 43 -8.66 -5.68 4.04
C GLU A 43 -8.07 -7.10 4.04
N PRO A 44 -8.76 -8.14 3.53
CA PRO A 44 -8.17 -9.48 3.38
C PRO A 44 -6.91 -9.51 2.50
N ALA A 45 -6.91 -8.77 1.38
CA ALA A 45 -5.74 -8.72 0.48
C ALA A 45 -4.54 -8.06 1.16
N VAL A 46 -4.75 -6.96 1.89
CA VAL A 46 -3.71 -6.27 2.64
C VAL A 46 -3.15 -7.17 3.75
N ARG A 47 -4.02 -7.87 4.49
CA ARG A 47 -3.60 -8.82 5.52
C ARG A 47 -2.70 -9.92 4.94
N GLN A 48 -3.10 -10.51 3.81
CA GLN A 48 -2.30 -11.50 3.10
C GLN A 48 -0.92 -10.95 2.70
N ILE A 49 -0.86 -9.76 2.10
CA ILE A 49 0.42 -9.15 1.70
C ILE A 49 1.34 -8.97 2.91
N ILE A 50 0.81 -8.45 4.02
CA ILE A 50 1.59 -8.23 5.24
C ILE A 50 2.13 -9.56 5.79
N ASP A 51 1.29 -10.60 5.84
CA ASP A 51 1.69 -11.92 6.37
C ASP A 51 2.76 -12.59 5.49
N GLU A 52 2.63 -12.47 4.16
CA GLU A 52 3.62 -12.95 3.19
C GLU A 52 4.95 -12.21 3.28
N VAL A 53 4.92 -10.87 3.39
CA VAL A 53 6.15 -10.07 3.56
C VAL A 53 6.81 -10.37 4.91
N ARG A 54 6.03 -10.55 5.99
CA ARG A 54 6.58 -10.94 7.30
C ARG A 54 7.25 -12.31 7.29
N SER A 55 6.75 -13.25 6.49
CA SER A 55 7.26 -14.62 6.45
C SER A 55 8.41 -14.81 5.46
N ARG A 56 8.35 -14.16 4.28
CA ARG A 56 9.31 -14.37 3.17
C ARG A 56 10.17 -13.15 2.84
N GLY A 57 9.92 -12.00 3.46
CA GLY A 57 10.70 -10.77 3.25
C GLY A 57 10.70 -10.30 1.80
N ASP A 58 11.88 -9.92 1.31
CA ASP A 58 12.06 -9.33 -0.03
C ASP A 58 11.61 -10.23 -1.18
N SER A 59 11.61 -11.56 -1.01
CA SER A 59 11.08 -12.46 -2.03
C SER A 59 9.58 -12.23 -2.27
N ALA A 60 8.81 -11.96 -1.22
CA ALA A 60 7.40 -11.60 -1.37
C ALA A 60 7.23 -10.26 -2.10
N LEU A 61 8.11 -9.29 -1.85
CA LEU A 61 8.07 -7.99 -2.53
C LEU A 61 8.26 -8.16 -4.04
N LEU A 62 9.27 -8.94 -4.46
CA LEU A 62 9.53 -9.23 -5.87
C LEU A 62 8.34 -9.93 -6.55
N ASP A 63 7.76 -10.95 -5.89
CA ASP A 63 6.58 -11.66 -6.39
C ASP A 63 5.37 -10.73 -6.55
N TYR A 64 5.14 -9.84 -5.57
CA TYR A 64 4.03 -8.90 -5.64
C TYR A 64 4.24 -7.80 -6.67
N THR A 65 5.47 -7.32 -6.88
CA THR A 65 5.76 -6.41 -7.99
C THR A 65 5.46 -7.07 -9.34
N LEU A 66 5.88 -8.33 -9.55
CA LEU A 66 5.53 -9.05 -10.77
C LEU A 66 4.02 -9.23 -10.90
N LYS A 67 3.34 -9.60 -9.82
CA LYS A 67 1.90 -9.89 -9.83
C LYS A 67 1.02 -8.66 -10.03
N ILE A 68 1.35 -7.53 -9.41
CA ILE A 68 0.52 -6.31 -9.39
C ILE A 68 0.92 -5.38 -10.54
N ASP A 69 2.22 -5.16 -10.71
CA ASP A 69 2.76 -4.20 -11.69
C ASP A 69 3.11 -4.87 -13.03
N GLY A 70 3.23 -6.21 -13.06
CA GLY A 70 3.59 -6.95 -14.28
C GLY A 70 5.06 -6.86 -14.64
N ILE A 71 5.92 -6.45 -13.70
CA ILE A 71 7.34 -6.17 -13.94
C ILE A 71 8.20 -7.08 -13.07
N GLU A 72 9.16 -7.75 -13.70
CA GLU A 72 10.20 -8.50 -12.98
C GLU A 72 11.34 -7.55 -12.59
N LEU A 73 11.58 -7.40 -11.28
CA LEU A 73 12.67 -6.57 -10.76
C LEU A 73 13.92 -7.39 -10.52
N THR A 74 15.07 -6.86 -10.92
CA THR A 74 16.39 -7.41 -10.60
C THR A 74 16.97 -6.87 -9.29
N SER A 75 16.47 -5.74 -8.81
CA SER A 75 16.91 -5.06 -7.58
C SER A 75 15.76 -4.23 -7.02
N LEU A 76 15.60 -4.23 -5.69
CA LEU A 76 14.66 -3.36 -4.99
C LEU A 76 15.22 -1.94 -4.81
N GLU A 77 16.54 -1.81 -4.65
CA GLU A 77 17.19 -0.52 -4.48
C GLU A 77 17.47 0.14 -5.83
N ILE A 78 17.11 1.42 -5.94
CA ILE A 78 17.51 2.28 -7.05
C ILE A 78 18.88 2.87 -6.75
N THR A 79 19.83 2.70 -7.68
CA THR A 79 21.20 3.20 -7.48
C THR A 79 21.26 4.73 -7.53
N LYS A 80 22.22 5.32 -6.80
CA LYS A 80 22.50 6.77 -6.87
C LYS A 80 22.72 7.26 -8.30
N LYS A 81 23.34 6.43 -9.14
CA LYS A 81 23.59 6.74 -10.56
C LYS A 81 22.28 6.86 -11.35
N GLN A 82 21.33 5.96 -11.16
CA GLN A 82 20.01 6.04 -11.80
C GLN A 82 19.29 7.31 -11.39
N ILE A 83 19.30 7.65 -10.10
CA ILE A 83 18.70 8.89 -9.58
C ILE A 83 19.33 10.12 -10.25
N SER A 84 20.67 10.24 -10.23
CA SER A 84 21.35 11.38 -10.88
C SER A 84 21.10 11.47 -12.38
N SER A 85 20.88 10.33 -13.05
CA SER A 85 20.53 10.30 -14.46
C SER A 85 19.12 10.80 -14.72
N ALA A 86 18.14 10.40 -13.89
CA ALA A 86 16.76 10.83 -14.02
C ALA A 86 16.62 12.35 -13.88
N TYR A 87 17.35 12.98 -12.95
CA TYR A 87 17.36 14.44 -12.79
C TYR A 87 17.78 15.21 -14.05
N ARG A 88 18.64 14.63 -14.89
CA ARG A 88 19.09 15.27 -16.14
C ARG A 88 18.11 15.12 -17.30
N GLN A 89 17.06 14.33 -17.14
CA GLN A 89 16.07 14.03 -18.20
C GLN A 89 14.79 14.86 -18.06
N VAL A 90 14.67 15.68 -17.03
CA VAL A 90 13.52 16.57 -16.83
C VAL A 90 13.91 17.96 -17.29
N ASP A 91 13.08 18.58 -18.13
CA ASP A 91 13.24 19.98 -18.53
C ASP A 91 13.09 20.88 -17.28
N THR A 92 13.98 21.86 -17.14
CA THR A 92 13.94 22.87 -16.06
C THR A 92 12.84 23.89 -16.25
#